data_AF-A0ABD5MSJ6-F1
#
_entry.id   AF-A0ABD5MSJ6-F1
#
_cell.length_a   1.000
_cell.length_b   1.000
_cell.length_c   1.000
_cell.angle_alpha   90.00
_cell.angle_beta   90.00
_cell.angle_gamma   90.00
#
_symmetry.space_group_name_H-M   'P 1'
#
loop_
_entity.id
_entity.type
_entity.pdbx_description
1 polymer ?
#
loop_
_entity_poly.entity_id
_entity_poly.type
_entity_poly.pdbx_seq_one_letter_code
_entity_poly.pdbx_strand_id
1 'polypeptide(L)'
;MATLPPDQAAIMNAALGEFEAGVAASAVVLLILALSHVIPAIANSDRVYSRFTFGKTRNIVIEDVVEPIQQNCINCGQRSYNGKKITYRTDYALFGYPVWNLEKGANLECSTCHEVDWQEYAERSELHNEPAELDKSQIERIENDLVEHQQDTK
;
A
#
# COMPACT_ATOMS: atom_id res chain seq x y z
N MET A 1 20.51 -7.40 58.70
CA MET A 1 20.67 -7.15 57.25
C MET A 1 22.12 -7.46 56.90
N ALA A 2 22.36 -8.58 56.20
CA ALA A 2 23.71 -8.97 55.80
C ALA A 2 24.09 -8.20 54.53
N THR A 3 24.98 -7.23 54.66
CA THR A 3 25.60 -6.56 53.52
C THR A 3 26.69 -7.48 52.96
N LEU A 4 26.56 -7.85 51.69
CA LEU A 4 27.58 -8.61 50.96
C LEU A 4 28.91 -7.85 50.97
N PRO A 5 30.05 -8.56 51.06
CA PRO A 5 31.36 -7.94 51.00
C PRO A 5 31.60 -7.32 49.61
N PRO A 6 32.33 -6.19 49.55
CA PRO A 6 32.45 -5.34 48.35
C PRO A 6 33.12 -6.05 47.15
N ASP A 7 33.85 -7.13 47.40
CA ASP A 7 34.47 -8.00 46.39
C ASP A 7 33.42 -8.84 45.64
N GLN A 8 32.35 -9.28 46.29
CA GLN A 8 31.29 -10.08 45.65
C GLN A 8 30.33 -9.23 44.80
N ALA A 9 30.11 -7.96 45.18
CA ALA A 9 29.29 -7.04 44.40
C ALA A 9 29.93 -6.69 43.03
N ALA A 10 31.26 -6.58 42.97
CA ALA A 10 31.99 -6.30 41.73
C ALA A 10 31.93 -7.46 40.74
N ILE A 11 32.02 -8.71 41.23
CA ILE A 11 31.94 -9.93 40.40
C ILE A 11 30.54 -10.11 39.82
N MET A 12 29.48 -9.83 40.61
CA MET A 12 28.10 -9.89 40.12
C MET A 12 27.82 -8.84 39.04
N ASN A 13 28.31 -7.61 39.18
CA ASN A 13 28.11 -6.56 38.18
C ASN A 13 28.86 -6.84 36.87
N ALA A 14 30.06 -7.43 36.93
CA ALA A 14 30.80 -7.84 35.74
C ALA A 14 30.08 -8.97 34.97
N ALA A 15 29.56 -9.97 35.69
CA ALA A 15 28.83 -11.08 35.09
C ALA A 15 27.49 -10.64 34.46
N LEU A 16 26.80 -9.66 35.05
CA LEU A 16 25.58 -9.08 34.48
C LEU A 16 25.86 -8.30 33.18
N GLY A 17 26.95 -7.54 33.13
CA GLY A 17 27.36 -6.81 31.92
C GLY A 17 27.71 -7.71 30.74
N GLU A 18 28.34 -8.85 30.99
CA GLU A 18 28.64 -9.86 29.95
C GLU A 18 27.37 -10.53 29.41
N PHE A 19 26.39 -10.77 30.29
CA PHE A 19 25.11 -11.36 29.89
C PHE A 19 24.27 -10.38 29.06
N GLU A 20 24.22 -9.10 29.43
CA GLU A 20 23.52 -8.06 28.67
C GLU A 20 24.16 -7.85 27.28
N ALA A 21 25.49 -7.85 27.20
CA ALA A 21 26.21 -7.76 25.93
C ALA A 21 25.92 -8.97 25.02
N GLY A 22 25.85 -10.19 25.58
CA GLY A 22 25.49 -11.39 24.86
C GLY A 22 24.05 -11.38 24.32
N VAL A 23 23.09 -10.93 25.14
CA VAL A 23 21.69 -10.80 24.73
C VAL A 23 21.54 -9.73 23.65
N ALA A 24 22.15 -8.56 23.81
CA ALA A 24 22.13 -7.49 22.81
C ALA A 24 22.74 -7.95 21.47
N ALA A 25 23.89 -8.63 21.51
CA ALA A 25 24.52 -9.18 20.31
C ALA A 25 23.62 -10.20 19.62
N SER A 26 22.99 -11.10 20.38
CA SER A 26 22.07 -12.10 19.82
C SER A 26 20.84 -11.46 19.17
N ALA A 27 20.26 -10.41 19.78
CA ALA A 27 19.15 -9.65 19.21
C ALA A 27 19.53 -8.97 17.89
N VAL A 28 20.73 -8.36 17.81
CA VAL A 28 21.24 -7.75 16.57
C VAL A 28 21.43 -8.80 15.48
N VAL A 29 22.01 -9.96 15.80
CA VAL A 29 22.19 -11.05 14.84
C VAL A 29 20.85 -11.56 14.31
N LEU A 30 19.85 -11.76 15.19
CA LEU A 30 18.51 -12.17 14.79
C LEU A 30 17.83 -11.13 13.89
N LEU A 31 17.99 -9.84 14.21
CA LEU A 31 17.47 -8.75 13.38
C LEU A 31 18.12 -8.73 11.99
N ILE A 32 19.46 -8.89 11.92
CA ILE A 32 20.19 -8.96 10.65
C ILE A 32 19.71 -10.16 9.84
N LEU A 33 19.57 -11.33 10.46
CA LEU A 33 19.06 -12.53 9.80
C LEU A 33 17.64 -12.31 9.26
N ALA A 34 16.73 -11.75 10.07
CA ALA A 34 15.38 -11.44 9.65
C ALA A 34 15.36 -10.47 8.46
N LEU A 35 16.12 -9.36 8.53
CA LEU A 35 16.21 -8.38 7.45
C LEU A 35 16.84 -8.96 6.18
N SER A 36 17.84 -9.84 6.32
CA SER A 36 18.50 -10.49 5.18
C SER A 36 17.56 -11.36 4.36
N HIS A 37 16.44 -11.82 4.93
CA HIS A 37 15.45 -12.64 4.24
C HIS A 37 14.25 -11.80 3.75
N VAL A 38 13.85 -10.79 4.53
CA VAL A 38 12.73 -9.90 4.18
C VAL A 38 13.10 -8.94 3.06
N ILE A 39 14.30 -8.35 3.08
CA ILE A 39 14.72 -7.35 2.08
C ILE A 39 14.79 -7.94 0.67
N PRO A 40 15.41 -9.12 0.42
CA PRO A 40 15.41 -9.71 -0.92
C PRO A 40 14.02 -10.12 -1.38
N ALA A 41 13.16 -10.60 -0.47
CA ALA A 41 11.78 -10.95 -0.81
C ALA A 41 10.97 -9.73 -1.31
N ILE A 42 11.17 -8.57 -0.69
CA ILE A 42 10.55 -7.30 -1.13
C ILE A 42 11.24 -6.78 -2.41
N ALA A 43 12.57 -6.82 -2.48
CA ALA A 43 13.32 -6.31 -3.63
C ALA A 43 13.07 -7.11 -4.92
N ASN A 44 12.82 -8.42 -4.80
CA ASN A 44 12.46 -9.28 -5.93
C ASN A 44 10.97 -9.23 -6.27
N SER A 45 10.15 -8.51 -5.50
CA SER A 45 8.76 -8.25 -5.88
C SER A 45 8.71 -7.11 -6.87
N ASP A 46 8.07 -7.33 -8.03
CA ASP A 46 7.88 -6.27 -9.00
C ASP A 46 7.05 -5.15 -8.37
N ARG A 47 7.54 -3.92 -8.52
CA ARG A 47 6.82 -2.73 -8.04
C ARG A 47 5.56 -2.56 -8.90
N VAL A 48 4.40 -2.89 -8.32
CA VAL A 48 3.09 -2.79 -9.00
C VAL A 48 2.56 -1.35 -9.02
N TYR A 49 2.93 -0.53 -8.04
CA TYR A 49 2.39 0.83 -7.88
C TYR A 49 3.48 1.92 -7.93
N SER A 50 3.08 3.19 -8.00
CA SER A 50 4.04 4.31 -7.95
C SER A 50 4.88 4.30 -6.67
N ARG A 51 6.10 4.84 -6.74
CA ARG A 51 7.04 4.91 -5.60
C ARG A 51 6.46 5.68 -4.40
N PHE A 52 5.51 6.57 -4.66
CA PHE A 52 4.86 7.41 -3.66
C PHE A 52 3.53 6.82 -3.15
N THR A 53 3.12 5.64 -3.62
CA THR A 53 1.91 4.98 -3.13
C THR A 53 2.16 4.39 -1.74
N PHE A 54 1.37 4.84 -0.77
CA PHE A 54 1.35 4.37 0.61
C PHE A 54 -0.10 4.10 1.04
N GLY A 55 -0.32 3.02 1.78
CA GLY A 55 -1.60 2.68 2.39
C GLY A 55 -2.43 1.69 1.56
N LYS A 56 -3.74 1.66 1.83
CA LYS A 56 -4.68 0.74 1.18
C LYS A 56 -4.88 1.16 -0.27
N THR A 57 -4.57 0.27 -1.19
CA THR A 57 -4.78 0.47 -2.62
C THR A 57 -5.56 -0.71 -3.22
N ARG A 58 -6.38 -0.43 -4.23
CA ARG A 58 -7.17 -1.44 -4.94
C ARG A 58 -6.68 -1.51 -6.37
N ASN A 59 -6.32 -2.70 -6.80
CA ASN A 59 -5.99 -3.03 -8.17
C ASN A 59 -7.15 -3.83 -8.78
N ILE A 60 -7.58 -3.42 -9.96
CA ILE A 60 -8.65 -4.08 -10.71
C ILE A 60 -8.05 -4.45 -12.07
N VAL A 61 -8.07 -5.73 -12.39
CA VAL A 61 -7.65 -6.26 -13.69
C VAL A 61 -8.88 -6.81 -14.39
N ILE A 62 -9.12 -6.32 -15.61
CA ILE A 62 -10.26 -6.71 -16.44
C ILE A 62 -9.70 -7.49 -17.62
N GLU A 63 -10.09 -8.76 -17.73
CA GLU A 63 -9.65 -9.67 -18.79
C GLU A 63 -10.84 -10.16 -19.60
N ASP A 64 -10.64 -10.36 -20.90
CA ASP A 64 -11.61 -11.05 -21.74
C ASP A 64 -11.69 -12.53 -21.37
N VAL A 65 -12.92 -13.05 -21.29
CA VAL A 65 -13.16 -14.47 -21.08
C VAL A 65 -12.97 -15.19 -22.41
N VAL A 66 -11.84 -15.87 -22.56
CA VAL A 66 -11.43 -16.54 -23.82
C VAL A 66 -12.17 -17.86 -24.05
N GLU A 67 -12.57 -18.55 -22.99
CA GLU A 67 -13.36 -19.79 -23.06
C GLU A 67 -14.68 -19.60 -22.32
N PRO A 68 -15.82 -20.14 -22.81
CA PRO A 68 -17.09 -20.02 -22.12
C PRO A 68 -17.01 -20.71 -20.75
N ILE A 69 -16.92 -19.91 -19.69
CA ILE A 69 -16.87 -20.38 -18.30
C ILE A 69 -18.29 -20.72 -17.86
N GLN A 70 -18.48 -21.89 -17.23
CA GLN A 70 -19.79 -22.33 -16.69
C GLN A 70 -20.26 -21.56 -15.44
N GLN A 71 -19.67 -20.40 -15.16
CA GLN A 71 -20.04 -19.54 -14.02
C GLN A 71 -21.17 -18.59 -14.43
N ASN A 72 -21.99 -18.21 -13.46
CA ASN A 72 -23.10 -17.30 -13.68
C ASN A 72 -22.58 -15.85 -13.69
N CYS A 73 -23.23 -14.97 -14.44
CA CYS A 73 -23.03 -13.53 -14.34
C CYS A 73 -23.40 -13.05 -12.96
N ILE A 74 -22.54 -12.27 -12.31
CA ILE A 74 -22.81 -11.75 -10.97
C ILE A 74 -24.01 -10.79 -10.96
N ASN A 75 -24.22 -10.04 -12.05
CA ASN A 75 -25.29 -9.04 -12.15
C ASN A 75 -26.63 -9.64 -12.62
N CYS A 76 -26.62 -10.50 -13.65
CA CYS A 76 -27.87 -11.02 -14.25
C CYS A 76 -28.13 -12.52 -14.03
N GLY A 77 -27.17 -13.26 -13.47
CA GLY A 77 -27.31 -14.70 -13.17
C GLY A 77 -27.27 -15.64 -14.38
N GLN A 78 -27.15 -15.14 -15.61
CA GLN A 78 -27.12 -15.97 -16.82
C GLN A 78 -25.89 -16.90 -16.83
N ARG A 79 -26.07 -18.15 -17.26
CA ARG A 79 -25.01 -19.17 -17.41
C ARG A 79 -24.40 -19.12 -18.80
N SER A 80 -23.07 -19.19 -18.88
CA SER A 80 -22.29 -19.33 -20.12
C SER A 80 -22.50 -18.19 -21.12
N TYR A 81 -21.59 -17.23 -21.13
CA TYR A 81 -21.61 -16.09 -22.02
C TYR A 81 -20.19 -15.61 -22.31
N ASN A 82 -20.01 -14.87 -23.41
CA ASN A 82 -18.81 -14.08 -23.63
C ASN A 82 -18.88 -12.84 -22.73
N GLY A 83 -17.80 -12.51 -22.05
CA GLY A 83 -17.83 -11.44 -21.05
C GLY A 83 -16.45 -11.06 -20.54
N LYS A 84 -16.44 -10.36 -19.41
CA LYS A 84 -15.21 -9.93 -18.75
C LYS A 84 -15.07 -10.62 -17.41
N LYS A 85 -13.85 -11.03 -17.10
CA LYS A 85 -13.45 -11.46 -15.76
C LYS A 85 -12.79 -10.28 -15.07
N ILE A 86 -13.39 -9.84 -13.98
CA ILE A 86 -12.90 -8.73 -13.18
C ILE A 86 -12.25 -9.31 -11.95
N THR A 87 -10.92 -9.30 -11.92
CA THR A 87 -10.16 -9.69 -10.73
C THR A 87 -9.84 -8.44 -9.93
N TYR A 88 -10.30 -8.40 -8.69
CA TYR A 88 -9.98 -7.31 -7.77
C TYR A 88 -9.05 -7.81 -6.68
N ARG A 89 -8.05 -7.00 -6.38
CA ARG A 89 -7.10 -7.24 -5.31
C ARG A 89 -6.90 -5.95 -4.53
N THR A 90 -7.08 -6.03 -3.23
CA THR A 90 -6.82 -4.92 -2.31
C THR A 90 -5.55 -5.23 -1.54
N ASP A 91 -4.55 -4.38 -1.71
CA ASP A 91 -3.24 -4.53 -1.07
C ASP A 91 -2.98 -3.35 -0.14
N TYR A 92 -2.23 -3.58 0.92
CA TYR A 92 -1.56 -2.52 1.66
C TYR A 92 -0.19 -2.30 1.02
N ALA A 93 0.00 -1.13 0.41
CA ALA A 93 1.22 -0.78 -0.31
C ALA A 93 2.14 0.11 0.53
N LEU A 94 3.44 -0.17 0.49
CA LEU A 94 4.50 0.68 1.04
C LEU A 94 5.52 1.00 -0.04
N PHE A 95 5.70 2.29 -0.34
CA PHE A 95 6.64 2.76 -1.37
C PHE A 95 6.45 2.08 -2.74
N GLY A 96 5.19 1.81 -3.08
CA GLY A 96 4.80 1.14 -4.33
C GLY A 96 4.84 -0.39 -4.30
N TYR A 97 5.30 -1.01 -3.22
CA TYR A 97 5.35 -2.47 -3.06
C TYR A 97 4.10 -2.99 -2.35
N PRO A 98 3.41 -4.01 -2.87
CA PRO A 98 2.33 -4.67 -2.16
C PRO A 98 2.90 -5.50 -1.00
N VAL A 99 2.70 -5.07 0.24
CA VAL A 99 3.29 -5.71 1.42
C VAL A 99 2.33 -6.73 2.03
N TRP A 100 1.03 -6.46 1.95
CA TRP A 100 0.00 -7.32 2.52
C TRP A 100 -1.22 -7.37 1.61
N ASN A 101 -1.72 -8.57 1.33
CA ASN A 101 -3.00 -8.73 0.64
C ASN A 101 -4.15 -8.72 1.66
N LEU A 102 -5.01 -7.71 1.58
CA LEU A 102 -6.15 -7.55 2.48
C LEU A 102 -7.39 -8.28 1.96
N GLU A 103 -7.59 -8.23 0.65
CA GLU A 103 -8.75 -8.82 0.00
C GLU A 103 -8.38 -9.24 -1.42
N LYS A 104 -8.98 -10.33 -1.88
CA LYS A 104 -8.89 -10.78 -3.26
C LYS A 104 -10.20 -11.44 -3.64
N GLY A 105 -10.67 -11.15 -4.85
CA GLY A 105 -11.80 -11.84 -5.43
C GLY A 105 -11.81 -11.72 -6.95
N ALA A 106 -12.74 -12.43 -7.56
CA ALA A 106 -12.97 -12.37 -8.98
C ALA A 106 -14.47 -12.45 -9.24
N ASN A 107 -14.95 -11.53 -10.06
CA ASN A 107 -16.31 -11.50 -10.56
C ASN A 107 -16.29 -11.78 -12.05
N LEU A 108 -17.39 -12.34 -12.54
CA LEU A 108 -17.59 -12.61 -13.96
C LEU A 108 -18.87 -11.88 -14.38
N GLU A 109 -18.74 -11.05 -15.42
CA GLU A 109 -19.81 -10.21 -15.94
C GLU A 109 -20.00 -10.49 -17.42
N CYS A 110 -21.26 -10.62 -17.86
CA CYS A 110 -21.54 -10.72 -19.28
C CYS A 110 -21.24 -9.41 -19.99
N SER A 111 -20.93 -9.49 -21.28
CA SER A 111 -20.56 -8.31 -22.08
C SER A 111 -21.57 -7.17 -21.93
N THR A 112 -22.87 -7.49 -21.90
CA THR A 112 -23.94 -6.50 -21.73
C THR A 112 -23.93 -5.85 -20.35
N CYS A 113 -23.82 -6.64 -19.27
CA CYS A 113 -23.78 -6.08 -17.91
C CYS A 113 -22.52 -5.23 -17.70
N HIS A 114 -21.39 -5.68 -18.23
CA HIS A 114 -20.13 -4.97 -18.13
C HIS A 114 -20.16 -3.61 -18.82
N GLU A 115 -20.78 -3.53 -20.01
CA GLU A 115 -20.90 -2.29 -20.78
C GLU A 115 -21.75 -1.23 -20.06
N VAL A 116 -22.84 -1.66 -19.43
CA VAL A 116 -23.71 -0.77 -18.64
C VAL A 116 -22.97 -0.23 -17.42
N ASP A 117 -22.30 -1.11 -16.66
CA ASP A 117 -21.55 -0.70 -15.48
C ASP A 117 -20.45 0.29 -15.86
N TRP A 118 -19.73 0.04 -16.96
CA TRP A 118 -18.67 0.93 -17.44
C TRP A 118 -19.19 2.34 -17.78
N GLN A 119 -20.34 2.44 -18.45
CA GLN A 119 -20.96 3.74 -18.76
C GLN A 119 -21.32 4.50 -17.48
N GLU A 120 -21.96 3.83 -16.51
CA GLU A 120 -22.35 4.45 -15.24
C GLU A 120 -21.13 4.88 -14.40
N TYR A 121 -20.03 4.13 -14.46
CA TYR A 121 -18.77 4.52 -13.83
C TYR A 121 -18.12 5.72 -14.53
N ALA A 122 -18.09 5.74 -15.86
CA ALA A 122 -17.53 6.84 -16.63
C ALA A 122 -18.25 8.15 -16.30
N GLU A 123 -19.58 8.15 -16.32
CA GLU A 123 -20.42 9.32 -15.98
C GLU A 123 -20.15 9.82 -14.55
N ARG A 124 -20.06 8.90 -13.56
CA ARG A 124 -19.73 9.29 -12.18
C ARG A 124 -18.31 9.82 -12.02
N SER A 125 -17.35 9.30 -12.78
CA SER A 125 -15.97 9.76 -12.73
C SER A 125 -15.81 11.16 -13.34
N GLU A 126 -16.59 11.49 -14.37
CA GLU A 126 -16.64 12.83 -14.96
C GLU A 126 -17.26 13.84 -13.99
N LEU A 127 -18.31 13.45 -13.26
CA LEU A 127 -18.94 14.28 -12.22
C LEU A 127 -17.99 14.63 -11.06
N HIS A 128 -16.98 13.80 -10.80
CA HIS A 128 -15.98 14.03 -9.76
C HIS A 128 -14.66 14.61 -10.27
N ASN A 129 -14.48 14.68 -11.58
CA ASN A 129 -13.35 15.32 -12.25
C ASN A 129 -13.70 16.71 -12.79
N GLU A 130 -14.81 17.32 -12.33
CA GLU A 130 -15.00 18.75 -12.48
C GLU A 130 -13.75 19.42 -11.87
N PRO A 131 -12.87 20.03 -12.68
CA PRO A 131 -11.72 20.73 -12.13
C PRO A 131 -12.33 21.72 -11.15
N ALA A 132 -11.84 21.74 -9.90
CA ALA A 132 -12.16 22.85 -9.02
C ALA A 132 -11.90 24.10 -9.86
N GLU A 133 -12.97 24.79 -10.28
CA GLU A 133 -12.87 26.12 -10.82
C GLU A 133 -12.23 26.90 -9.69
N LEU A 134 -10.89 26.97 -9.71
CA LEU A 134 -10.12 27.90 -8.93
C LEU A 134 -10.63 29.23 -9.43
N ASP A 135 -11.62 29.75 -8.70
CA ASP A 135 -12.21 31.06 -8.87
C ASP A 135 -11.05 32.01 -9.19
N LYS A 136 -11.14 32.79 -10.26
CA LYS A 136 -10.05 33.66 -10.70
C LYS A 136 -9.52 34.54 -9.56
N SER A 137 -10.37 34.84 -8.57
CA SER A 137 -10.01 35.55 -7.34
C SER A 137 -9.00 34.82 -6.43
N GLN A 138 -8.90 33.49 -6.51
CA GLN A 138 -7.93 32.68 -5.78
C GLN A 138 -6.58 32.62 -6.50
N ILE A 139 -6.59 32.55 -7.84
CA ILE A 139 -5.36 32.59 -8.65
C ILE A 139 -4.68 33.95 -8.49
N GLU A 140 -5.44 35.06 -8.54
CA GLU A 140 -4.88 36.41 -8.31
C GLU A 140 -4.32 36.59 -6.89
N ARG A 141 -4.92 35.94 -5.88
CA ARG A 141 -4.38 35.98 -4.51
C ARG A 141 -3.05 35.26 -4.39
N ILE A 142 -2.93 34.07 -4.99
CA ILE A 142 -1.68 33.30 -4.97
C ILE A 142 -0.57 34.05 -5.73
N GLU A 143 -0.88 34.68 -6.86
CA GLU A 143 0.10 35.47 -7.61
C GLU A 143 0.57 36.70 -6.82
N ASN A 144 -0.33 37.39 -6.11
CA ASN A 144 0.05 38.53 -5.28
C ASN A 144 0.90 38.13 -4.07
N ASP A 145 0.56 37.03 -3.38
CA ASP A 145 1.33 36.52 -2.24
C ASP A 145 2.77 36.11 -2.66
N LEU A 146 2.93 35.59 -3.88
CA LEU A 146 4.25 35.24 -4.44
C LEU A 146 5.10 36.47 -4.77
N VAL A 147 4.49 37.59 -5.16
CA VAL A 147 5.20 38.84 -5.44
C VAL A 147 5.67 39.51 -4.15
N GLU A 148 4.86 39.51 -3.09
CA GLU A 148 5.25 40.08 -1.79
C GLU A 148 6.46 39.35 -1.19
N HIS A 149 6.48 38.02 -1.21
CA HIS A 149 7.61 37.25 -0.67
C HIS A 149 8.94 37.41 -1.43
N GLN A 150 8.91 37.79 -2.72
CA GLN A 150 10.13 38.10 -3.47
C GLN A 150 10.73 39.47 -3.14
N GLN A 151 9.94 40.38 -2.54
CA GLN A 151 10.43 41.69 -2.13
C GLN A 151 11.10 41.66 -0.75
N ASP A 152 10.68 40.77 0.14
CA ASP A 152 11.29 40.59 1.46
C ASP A 152 12.64 39.85 1.44
N THR A 153 13.03 39.29 0.29
CA THR A 153 14.30 38.54 0.11
C THR A 153 15.42 39.34 -0.57
N LYS A 154 15.25 40.65 -0.75
CA LYS A 154 16.30 41.58 -1.24
C LYS A 154 16.69 42.59 -0.17
#